data_AF-A0AA37MCJ2-F1
#
_entry.id   AF-A0AA37MCJ2-F1
#
_cell.length_a   1.000
_cell.length_b   1.000
_cell.length_c   1.000
_cell.angle_alpha   90.00
_cell.angle_beta   90.00
_cell.angle_gamma   90.00
#
_symmetry.space_group_name_H-M   'P 1'
#
loop_
_entity.id
_entity.type
_entity.pdbx_description
1 polymer ?
#
loop_
_entity_poly.entity_id
_entity_poly.type
_entity_poly.pdbx_seq_one_letter_code
_entity_poly.pdbx_strand_id
1 'polypeptide(L)'
;MIDALSHVNWLAVLVASVAQFVLGGIWFAGLVAKRYAAALGIADRPRQKPGPLFFGGPLVCGTVIIAATAILLRVLGITTYDRAFALGLLVGLGYLVPMTLTIAINPLFPRPIAYALLNAPFFVAGSLMSCVILTALS
;
A
#
# COMPACT_ATOMS: atom_id res chain seq x y z
N MET A 1 -12.14 -20.36 -7.87
CA MET A 1 -12.09 -19.09 -7.09
C MET A 1 -12.32 -19.35 -5.61
N ILE A 2 -13.37 -20.07 -5.19
CA ILE A 2 -13.60 -20.41 -3.77
C ILE A 2 -12.47 -21.28 -3.19
N ASP A 3 -11.96 -22.26 -3.94
CA ASP A 3 -10.78 -23.05 -3.50
C ASP A 3 -9.49 -22.23 -3.35
N ALA A 4 -9.37 -21.08 -4.02
CA ALA A 4 -8.19 -20.24 -3.83
C ALA A 4 -8.18 -19.61 -2.42
N LEU A 5 -9.36 -19.37 -1.82
CA LEU A 5 -9.49 -18.79 -0.48
C LEU A 5 -9.06 -19.77 0.62
N SER A 6 -9.30 -21.08 0.43
CA SER A 6 -8.95 -22.11 1.42
C SER A 6 -7.44 -22.41 1.47
N HIS A 7 -6.69 -22.04 0.43
CA HIS A 7 -5.24 -22.29 0.31
C HIS A 7 -4.35 -21.05 0.44
N VAL A 8 -4.92 -19.91 0.87
CA VAL A 8 -4.13 -18.72 1.23
C VAL A 8 -3.44 -18.97 2.59
N ASN A 9 -2.12 -18.74 2.64
CA ASN A 9 -1.41 -18.68 3.91
C ASN A 9 -1.73 -17.36 4.63
N TRP A 10 -2.67 -17.40 5.58
CA TRP A 10 -3.08 -16.22 6.34
C TRP A 10 -1.98 -15.66 7.27
N LEU A 11 -1.01 -16.48 7.68
CA LEU A 11 0.16 -15.99 8.40
C LEU A 11 1.02 -15.10 7.48
N ALA A 12 1.20 -15.50 6.22
CA ALA A 12 1.91 -14.68 5.24
C ALA A 12 1.21 -13.33 5.01
N VAL A 13 -0.12 -13.34 4.91
CA VAL A 13 -0.94 -12.11 4.80
C VAL A 13 -0.72 -11.21 6.03
N LEU A 14 -0.76 -11.78 7.24
CA LEU A 14 -0.54 -11.02 8.47
C LEU A 14 0.86 -10.38 8.50
N VAL A 15 1.91 -11.16 8.20
CA VAL A 15 3.31 -10.67 8.18
C VAL A 15 3.47 -9.55 7.15
N ALA A 16 2.97 -9.74 5.94
CA ALA A 16 3.01 -8.71 4.90
C ALA A 16 2.22 -7.45 5.31
N SER A 17 1.10 -7.60 6.02
CA SER A 17 0.27 -6.48 6.51
C SER A 17 0.97 -5.66 7.59
N VAL A 18 1.64 -6.33 8.53
CA VAL A 18 2.47 -5.66 9.54
C VAL A 18 3.63 -4.94 8.87
N ALA A 19 4.32 -5.59 7.94
CA ALA A 19 5.41 -4.96 7.18
C ALA A 19 4.93 -3.71 6.41
N GLN A 20 3.77 -3.79 5.75
CA GLN A 20 3.17 -2.67 5.03
C GLN A 20 2.79 -1.51 5.95
N PHE A 21 2.26 -1.81 7.14
CA PHE A 21 1.92 -0.81 8.14
C PHE A 21 3.17 -0.09 8.67
N VAL A 22 4.23 -0.86 8.99
CA VAL A 22 5.52 -0.31 9.43
C VAL A 22 6.14 0.55 8.32
N LEU A 23 6.13 0.08 7.07
CA LEU A 23 6.59 0.84 5.91
C LEU A 23 5.84 2.17 5.79
N GLY A 24 4.52 2.17 5.98
CA GLY A 24 3.70 3.38 5.97
C GLY A 24 4.09 4.36 7.07
N GLY A 25 4.34 3.86 8.29
CA GLY A 25 4.84 4.66 9.40
C GLY A 25 6.20 5.32 9.08
N ILE A 26 7.16 4.52 8.62
CA ILE A 26 8.49 5.02 8.23
C ILE A 26 8.38 6.07 7.12
N TRP A 27 7.54 5.82 6.11
CA TRP A 27 7.39 6.70 4.97
C TRP A 27 6.73 8.03 5.35
N PHE A 28 5.50 8.00 5.87
CA PHE A 28 4.69 9.19 6.08
C PHE A 28 4.96 9.93 7.40
N ALA A 29 5.42 9.23 8.44
CA ALA A 29 5.81 9.88 9.70
C ALA A 29 7.31 10.25 9.74
N GLY A 30 8.14 9.63 8.89
CA GLY A 30 9.58 9.88 8.80
C GLY A 30 9.98 10.56 7.49
N LEU A 31 10.20 9.75 6.45
CA LEU A 31 10.91 10.13 5.23
C LEU A 31 10.31 11.33 4.51
N VAL A 32 8.98 11.36 4.34
CA VAL A 32 8.30 12.40 3.57
C VAL A 32 7.40 13.31 4.41
N ALA A 33 7.40 13.19 5.73
CA ALA A 33 6.42 13.85 6.62
C ALA A 33 6.22 15.35 6.33
N LYS A 34 7.31 16.13 6.25
CA LYS A 34 7.26 17.58 5.98
C LYS A 34 6.72 17.88 4.57
N ARG A 35 7.16 17.12 3.56
CA ARG A 35 6.75 17.31 2.16
C ARG A 35 5.30 16.91 1.96
N TYR A 36 4.86 15.85 2.64
CA TYR A 36 3.48 15.37 2.64
C TYR A 36 2.53 16.40 3.25
N ALA A 37 2.89 16.97 4.42
CA ALA A 37 2.13 18.05 5.03
C ALA A 37 2.06 19.30 4.14
N ALA A 38 3.15 19.66 3.46
CA ALA A 38 3.17 20.77 2.51
C ALA A 38 2.32 20.50 1.26
N ALA A 39 2.32 19.27 0.74
CA ALA A 39 1.48 18.86 -0.39
C ALA A 39 -0.02 18.90 -0.06
N LEU A 40 -0.36 18.60 1.19
CA LEU A 40 -1.71 18.71 1.74
C LEU A 40 -2.13 20.13 2.12
N GLY A 41 -1.22 21.11 2.09
CA GLY A 41 -1.51 22.49 2.54
C GLY A 41 -1.82 22.58 4.04
N ILE A 42 -1.24 21.66 4.84
CA ILE A 42 -1.44 21.60 6.29
C ILE A 42 -0.16 21.84 7.09
N ALA A 43 0.94 22.23 6.44
CA ALA A 43 2.25 22.40 7.08
C ALA A 43 2.23 23.41 8.25
N ASP A 44 1.44 24.47 8.14
CA ASP A 44 1.35 25.53 9.16
C ASP A 44 0.25 25.25 10.20
N ARG A 45 -0.49 24.14 10.08
CA ARG A 45 -1.55 23.80 11.03
C ARG A 45 -0.95 23.22 12.31
N PRO A 46 -1.53 23.53 13.49
CA PRO A 46 -1.09 22.92 14.73
C PRO A 46 -1.27 21.41 14.66
N ARG A 47 -0.29 20.67 15.23
CA ARG A 47 -0.30 19.22 15.22
C ARG A 47 -1.49 18.69 16.01
N GLN A 48 -2.41 18.02 15.33
CA GLN A 48 -3.57 17.40 15.96
C GLN A 48 -3.22 15.99 16.44
N LYS A 49 -3.87 15.56 17.53
CA LYS A 49 -3.77 14.17 17.98
C LYS A 49 -4.46 13.27 16.94
N PRO A 50 -3.78 12.28 16.35
CA PRO A 50 -4.39 11.40 15.37
C PRO A 50 -5.52 10.59 16.02
N GLY A 51 -6.68 10.57 15.38
CA GLY A 51 -7.80 9.73 15.78
C GLY A 51 -7.58 8.25 15.41
N PRO A 52 -8.45 7.32 15.88
CA PRO A 52 -8.30 5.89 15.64
C PRO A 52 -8.19 5.51 14.16
N LEU A 53 -8.95 6.19 13.28
CA LEU A 53 -8.97 5.91 11.84
C LEU A 53 -7.64 6.23 11.15
N PHE A 54 -6.82 7.13 11.72
CA PHE A 54 -5.51 7.48 11.17
C PHE A 54 -4.56 6.28 11.12
N PHE A 55 -4.66 5.39 12.11
CA PHE A 55 -3.84 4.17 12.16
C PHE A 55 -4.64 2.94 11.73
N GLY A 56 -5.87 2.79 12.21
CA GLY A 56 -6.71 1.62 11.92
C GLY A 56 -7.12 1.54 10.45
N GLY A 57 -7.40 2.68 9.81
CA GLY A 57 -7.78 2.73 8.40
C GLY A 57 -6.72 2.13 7.48
N PRO A 58 -5.48 2.66 7.47
CA PRO A 58 -4.39 2.10 6.66
C PRO A 58 -4.09 0.64 6.97
N LEU A 59 -4.14 0.21 8.23
CA LEU A 59 -3.88 -1.18 8.61
C LEU A 59 -4.94 -2.13 8.03
N VAL A 60 -6.23 -1.83 8.22
CA VAL A 60 -7.33 -2.68 7.75
C VAL A 60 -7.37 -2.70 6.23
N CYS A 61 -7.36 -1.53 5.58
CA CYS A 61 -7.38 -1.45 4.12
C CYS A 61 -6.14 -2.10 3.49
N GLY A 62 -4.96 -1.89 4.08
CA GLY A 62 -3.72 -2.54 3.64
C GLY A 62 -3.80 -4.07 3.74
N THR A 63 -4.36 -4.58 4.83
CA THR A 63 -4.57 -6.03 5.02
C THR A 63 -5.50 -6.60 3.95
N VAL A 64 -6.59 -5.90 3.62
CA VAL A 64 -7.52 -6.32 2.56
C VAL A 64 -6.83 -6.34 1.19
N ILE A 65 -6.04 -5.32 0.87
CA ILE A 65 -5.26 -5.28 -0.38
C ILE A 65 -4.29 -6.46 -0.45
N ILE A 66 -3.56 -6.74 0.62
CA ILE A 66 -2.58 -7.83 0.67
C ILE A 66 -3.25 -9.20 0.58
N ALA A 67 -4.40 -9.39 1.23
CA ALA A 67 -5.20 -10.60 1.09
C ALA A 67 -5.64 -10.81 -0.37
N ALA A 68 -6.08 -9.75 -1.05
CA ALA A 68 -6.41 -9.81 -2.47
C ALA A 68 -5.19 -10.17 -3.33
N THR A 69 -4.01 -9.61 -3.05
CA THR A 69 -2.76 -9.97 -3.73
C THR A 69 -2.39 -11.45 -3.51
N ALA A 70 -2.56 -11.97 -2.29
CA ALA A 70 -2.31 -13.39 -1.99
C ALA A 70 -3.26 -14.30 -2.79
N ILE A 71 -4.53 -13.93 -2.91
CA ILE A 71 -5.51 -14.63 -3.74
C ILE A 71 -5.10 -14.57 -5.22
N LEU A 72 -4.66 -13.41 -5.72
CA LEU A 72 -4.19 -13.27 -7.11
C LEU A 72 -2.98 -14.16 -7.40
N LEU A 73 -1.99 -14.20 -6.51
CA LEU A 73 -0.83 -15.10 -6.65
C LEU A 73 -1.29 -16.56 -6.81
N ARG A 74 -2.25 -17.01 -5.98
CA ARG A 74 -2.80 -18.38 -6.06
C ARG A 74 -3.60 -18.63 -7.33
N VAL A 75 -4.54 -17.75 -7.67
CA VAL A 75 -5.41 -17.90 -8.85
C VAL A 75 -4.59 -17.91 -10.14
N LEU A 76 -3.52 -17.13 -10.20
CA LEU A 76 -2.62 -17.06 -11.36
C LEU A 76 -1.54 -18.15 -11.34
N GLY A 77 -1.47 -19.01 -10.32
CA GLY A 77 -0.46 -20.05 -10.19
C GLY A 77 0.97 -19.50 -10.09
N ILE A 78 1.15 -18.33 -9.48
CA ILE A 78 2.44 -17.66 -9.34
C ILE A 78 3.14 -18.19 -8.09
N THR A 79 4.25 -18.90 -8.29
CA THR A 79 5.07 -19.51 -7.22
C THR A 79 6.53 -19.05 -7.24
N THR A 80 6.92 -18.24 -8.23
CA THR A 80 8.30 -17.79 -8.43
C THR A 80 8.44 -16.29 -8.20
N TYR A 81 9.60 -15.86 -7.69
CA TYR A 81 9.84 -14.46 -7.32
C TYR A 81 9.78 -13.49 -8.51
N ASP A 82 10.24 -13.88 -9.69
CA ASP A 82 10.20 -13.08 -10.92
C ASP A 82 8.75 -12.73 -11.31
N ARG A 83 7.86 -13.71 -11.28
CA ARG A 83 6.43 -13.54 -11.60
C ARG A 83 5.70 -12.80 -10.50
N ALA A 84 6.04 -13.04 -9.23
CA ALA A 84 5.48 -12.30 -8.10
C ALA A 84 5.89 -10.82 -8.16
N PHE A 85 7.15 -10.53 -8.51
CA PHE A 85 7.64 -9.17 -8.72
C PHE A 85 6.91 -8.48 -9.87
N ALA A 86 6.69 -9.19 -10.99
CA ALA A 86 5.90 -8.68 -12.11
C ALA A 86 4.45 -8.37 -11.69
N LEU A 87 3.80 -9.23 -10.89
CA LEU A 87 2.48 -8.94 -10.33
C LEU A 87 2.52 -7.70 -9.42
N GLY A 88 3.53 -7.59 -8.55
CA GLY A 88 3.70 -6.44 -7.66
C GLY A 88 3.85 -5.13 -8.43
N LEU A 89 4.61 -5.13 -9.54
CA LEU A 89 4.70 -3.99 -10.45
C LEU A 89 3.38 -3.70 -11.15
N LEU A 90 2.68 -4.72 -11.64
CA LEU A 90 1.39 -4.56 -12.30
C LEU A 90 0.34 -3.95 -11.36
N VAL A 91 0.25 -4.45 -10.13
CA VAL A 91 -0.65 -3.91 -9.10
C VAL A 91 -0.23 -2.50 -8.70
N GLY A 92 1.05 -2.30 -8.39
CA GLY A 92 1.58 -1.01 -7.96
C GLY A 92 1.40 0.08 -9.01
N LEU A 93 1.99 -0.13 -10.19
CA LEU A 93 1.98 0.86 -11.28
C LEU A 93 0.67 0.90 -12.05
N GLY A 94 0.03 -0.25 -12.29
CA GLY A 94 -1.17 -0.33 -13.11
C GLY A 94 -2.46 0.05 -12.39
N TYR A 95 -2.53 -0.15 -11.07
CA TYR A 95 -3.72 0.15 -10.28
C TYR A 95 -3.47 1.26 -9.26
N LEU A 96 -2.49 1.07 -8.37
CA LEU A 96 -2.35 1.95 -7.20
C LEU A 96 -1.84 3.35 -7.56
N VAL A 97 -0.89 3.46 -8.49
CA VAL A 97 -0.42 4.77 -8.97
C VAL A 97 -1.56 5.58 -9.62
N PRO A 98 -2.30 5.08 -10.62
CA PRO A 98 -3.46 5.78 -11.15
C PRO A 98 -4.51 6.12 -10.08
N MET A 99 -4.80 5.18 -9.16
CA MET A 99 -5.75 5.42 -8.07
C MET A 99 -5.32 6.59 -7.18
N THR A 100 -4.03 6.67 -6.81
CA THR A 100 -3.52 7.81 -6.03
C THR A 100 -3.67 9.13 -6.77
N LEU A 101 -3.42 9.15 -8.08
CA LEU A 101 -3.60 10.37 -8.88
C LEU A 101 -5.08 10.76 -8.97
N THR A 102 -5.99 9.80 -9.18
CA THR A 102 -7.44 10.03 -9.19
C THR A 102 -7.94 10.62 -7.88
N ILE A 103 -7.40 10.17 -6.73
CA ILE A 103 -7.69 10.79 -5.43
C ILE A 103 -7.10 12.21 -5.38
N ALA A 104 -5.87 12.37 -5.84
CA ALA A 104 -5.13 13.63 -5.72
C ALA A 104 -5.75 14.76 -6.55
N ILE A 105 -6.30 14.49 -7.73
CA ILE A 105 -6.92 15.53 -8.59
C ILE A 105 -8.21 16.12 -8.01
N ASN A 106 -8.70 15.60 -6.88
CA ASN A 106 -9.80 16.21 -6.16
C ASN A 106 -9.45 17.67 -5.78
N PRO A 107 -10.35 18.66 -6.02
CA PRO A 107 -10.09 20.08 -5.76
C PRO A 107 -9.68 20.44 -4.33
N LEU A 108 -9.93 19.56 -3.36
CA LEU A 108 -9.52 19.75 -1.96
C LEU A 108 -8.00 19.57 -1.74
N PHE A 109 -7.28 18.95 -2.69
CA PHE A 109 -5.82 18.81 -2.61
C PHE A 109 -5.14 19.99 -3.32
N PRO A 110 -4.43 20.87 -2.58
CA PRO A 110 -3.87 22.09 -3.16
C PRO A 110 -2.68 21.82 -4.09
N ARG A 111 -2.02 20.67 -3.95
CA ARG A 111 -0.87 20.27 -4.78
C ARG A 111 -1.03 18.82 -5.24
N PRO A 112 -1.94 18.55 -6.20
CA PRO A 112 -2.35 17.19 -6.58
C PRO A 112 -1.17 16.34 -7.06
N ILE A 113 -0.33 16.88 -7.95
CA ILE A 113 0.83 16.15 -8.48
C ILE A 113 1.88 15.89 -7.39
N ALA A 114 2.14 16.86 -6.52
CA ALA A 114 3.08 16.66 -5.42
C ALA A 114 2.56 15.60 -4.44
N TYR A 115 1.26 15.59 -4.14
CA TYR A 115 0.64 14.54 -3.34
C TYR A 115 0.83 13.18 -4.00
N ALA A 116 0.46 13.04 -5.29
CA ALA A 116 0.61 11.78 -6.01
C ALA A 116 2.07 11.29 -6.01
N LEU A 117 3.04 12.15 -6.30
CA LEU A 117 4.47 11.81 -6.32
C LEU A 117 5.02 11.35 -4.95
N LEU A 118 4.42 11.79 -3.84
CA LEU A 118 4.82 11.36 -2.50
C LEU A 118 4.16 10.05 -2.06
N ASN A 119 2.97 9.73 -2.59
CA ASN A 119 2.21 8.54 -2.22
C ASN A 119 2.47 7.35 -3.15
N ALA A 120 2.53 7.59 -4.47
CA ALA A 120 2.68 6.55 -5.48
C ALA A 120 3.88 5.62 -5.23
N PRO A 121 5.09 6.12 -4.92
CA PRO A 121 6.24 5.24 -4.66
C PRO A 121 6.05 4.34 -3.43
N PHE A 122 5.35 4.81 -2.40
CA PHE A 122 5.00 3.99 -1.23
C PHE A 122 4.13 2.79 -1.63
N PHE A 123 3.11 3.00 -2.47
CA PHE A 123 2.24 1.91 -2.90
C PHE A 123 2.94 0.92 -3.83
N VAL A 124 3.83 1.40 -4.71
CA VAL A 124 4.65 0.51 -5.55
C VAL A 124 5.59 -0.31 -4.68
N ALA A 125 6.36 0.32 -3.79
CA ALA A 125 7.27 -0.38 -2.88
C ALA A 125 6.53 -1.39 -2.00
N GLY A 126 5.37 -1.00 -1.46
CA GLY A 126 4.53 -1.86 -0.64
C GLY A 126 3.98 -3.06 -1.40
N SER A 127 3.55 -2.87 -2.65
CA SER A 127 3.08 -3.95 -3.54
C SER A 127 4.19 -4.94 -3.88
N LEU A 128 5.41 -4.46 -4.14
CA LEU A 128 6.56 -5.33 -4.39
C LEU A 128 6.95 -6.11 -3.13
N MET A 129 7.05 -5.42 -1.99
CA MET A 129 7.39 -6.01 -0.70
C MET A 129 6.36 -7.08 -0.30
N SER A 130 5.06 -6.79 -0.45
CA SER A 130 4.01 -7.75 -0.11
C SER A 130 4.09 -9.00 -1.00
N CYS A 131 4.32 -8.86 -2.30
CA CYS A 131 4.49 -10.00 -3.20
C CYS A 131 5.70 -10.86 -2.78
N VAL A 132 6.84 -10.24 -2.43
CA VAL A 132 8.03 -10.98 -1.96
C VAL A 132 7.73 -11.74 -0.67
N ILE A 133 7.13 -11.09 0.33
CA ILE A 133 6.79 -11.73 1.62
C ILE A 133 5.79 -12.87 1.42
N LEU A 134 4.75 -12.65 0.62
CA LEU A 134 3.73 -13.64 0.33
C LEU A 134 4.36 -14.86 -0.36
N THR A 135 5.20 -14.66 -1.38
CA THR A 135 5.89 -15.76 -2.09
C THR A 135 6.90 -16.50 -1.20
N ALA A 136 7.62 -15.79 -0.33
CA ALA A 136 8.58 -16.41 0.59
C ALA A 136 7.92 -17.35 1.62
N LEU A 137 6.62 -17.15 1.88
CA LEU A 137 5.85 -17.89 2.89
C LEU A 137 4.71 -18.73 2.28
N SER A 138 4.59 -18.80 0.95
CA SER A 138 3.46 -19.42 0.24
C SER A 138 3.60 -20.92 -0.02
#